data_AF-A0A6G8NZU6-F1
#
_entry.id   AF-A0A6G8NZU6-F1
#
_cell.length_a   1.000
_cell.length_b   1.000
_cell.length_c   1.000
_cell.angle_alpha   90.00
_cell.angle_beta   90.00
_cell.angle_gamma   90.00
#
_symmetry.space_group_name_H-M   'P 1'
#
loop_
_entity.id
_entity.type
_entity.pdbx_description
1 polymer ?
#
loop_
_entity_poly.entity_id
_entity_poly.type
_entity_poly.pdbx_seq_one_letter_code
_entity_poly.pdbx_strand_id
1 'polypeptide(L)'
;MIPRLCRFLKNTRGVAAIEFVLVFPLMVALLFGIYEIGQIVRVNMLLSNAASSMADLISQQSNGVTGGTSGVLGNFCKAGTLMMTPFPTGATTGAGAFSAAMASVTNYTSGGVTVNWESDHACTSTATTLGTSTAQGLATTPTNLVPTAGTPGDSVVIVRVTYQYSLLTSYLFPASFTLVKTAFARPRNNLPITCTAPCS
;
A
#
# COMPACT_ATOMS: atom_id res chain seq x y z
N MET A 1 36.50 -15.19 -59.91
CA MET A 1 35.95 -14.61 -58.64
C MET A 1 34.45 -14.28 -58.69
N ILE A 2 33.87 -14.04 -59.87
CA ILE A 2 32.45 -13.65 -60.08
C ILE A 2 31.37 -14.64 -59.59
N PRO A 3 31.50 -15.99 -59.71
CA PRO A 3 30.39 -16.89 -59.37
C PRO A 3 30.10 -16.98 -57.86
N ARG A 4 31.06 -16.61 -57.00
CA ARG A 4 30.85 -16.53 -55.55
C ARG A 4 30.01 -15.31 -55.18
N LEU A 5 30.10 -14.20 -55.92
CA LEU A 5 29.36 -12.96 -55.66
C LEU A 5 27.85 -13.13 -55.96
N CYS A 6 27.50 -13.79 -57.06
CA CYS A 6 26.10 -14.07 -57.41
C CYS A 6 25.41 -15.03 -56.41
N ARG A 7 26.18 -15.92 -55.76
CA ARG A 7 25.68 -16.83 -54.71
C ARG A 7 25.36 -16.09 -53.41
N PHE A 8 26.13 -15.04 -53.07
CA PHE A 8 25.84 -14.17 -51.92
C PHE A 8 24.58 -13.33 -52.16
N LEU A 9 24.38 -12.79 -53.38
CA LEU A 9 23.20 -12.00 -53.73
C LEU A 9 21.89 -12.82 -53.78
N LYS A 10 21.96 -14.12 -54.05
CA LYS A 10 20.80 -15.04 -54.03
C LYS A 10 20.48 -15.62 -52.65
N ASN A 11 21.24 -15.26 -51.61
CA ASN A 11 21.10 -15.89 -50.30
C ASN A 11 19.98 -15.23 -49.48
N THR A 12 18.79 -15.82 -49.49
CA THR A 12 17.59 -15.34 -48.77
C THR A 12 17.50 -15.82 -47.32
N ARG A 13 18.50 -16.57 -46.84
CA ARG A 13 18.48 -17.17 -45.49
C ARG A 13 18.47 -16.15 -44.34
N GLY A 14 18.74 -14.87 -44.64
CA GLY A 14 18.71 -13.77 -43.66
C GLY A 14 17.38 -13.00 -43.59
N VAL A 15 16.42 -13.25 -44.50
CA VAL A 15 15.15 -12.49 -44.53
C VAL A 15 14.35 -12.70 -43.24
N ALA A 16 14.23 -13.95 -42.78
CA ALA A 16 13.59 -14.28 -41.51
C ALA A 16 14.28 -13.64 -40.29
N ALA A 17 15.60 -13.44 -40.34
CA ALA A 17 16.32 -12.77 -39.27
C ALA A 17 16.00 -11.26 -39.20
N ILE A 18 15.81 -10.62 -40.36
CA ILE A 18 15.45 -9.19 -40.44
C ILE A 18 14.02 -8.98 -39.96
N GLU A 19 13.08 -9.84 -40.36
CA GLU A 19 11.69 -9.82 -39.87
C GLU A 19 11.64 -9.98 -38.35
N PHE A 20 12.42 -10.90 -37.79
CA PHE A 20 12.53 -11.08 -36.34
C PHE A 20 13.09 -9.84 -35.64
N VAL A 21 14.14 -9.22 -36.18
CA VAL A 21 14.73 -8.00 -35.60
C VAL A 21 13.73 -6.84 -35.55
N LEU A 22 12.79 -6.75 -36.50
CA LEU A 22 11.77 -5.71 -36.50
C LEU A 22 10.65 -5.98 -35.48
N VAL A 23 10.25 -7.23 -35.28
CA VAL A 23 9.16 -7.61 -34.35
C VAL A 23 9.66 -7.81 -32.91
N PHE A 24 10.93 -8.18 -32.73
CA PHE A 24 11.52 -8.47 -31.43
C PHE A 24 11.40 -7.32 -30.41
N PRO A 25 11.67 -6.04 -30.75
CA PRO A 25 11.49 -4.93 -29.81
C PRO A 25 10.05 -4.82 -29.28
N LEU A 26 9.06 -5.06 -30.14
CA LEU A 26 7.65 -5.06 -29.75
C LEU A 26 7.33 -6.23 -28.80
N MET A 27 7.84 -7.42 -29.09
CA MET A 27 7.65 -8.59 -28.22
C MET A 27 8.26 -8.37 -26.84
N VAL A 28 9.47 -7.81 -26.77
CA VAL A 28 10.16 -7.49 -25.51
C VAL A 28 9.39 -6.43 -24.73
N ALA A 29 8.93 -5.37 -25.40
CA ALA A 29 8.13 -4.33 -24.75
C ALA A 29 6.83 -4.89 -24.16
N LEU A 30 6.12 -5.76 -24.89
CA LEU A 30 4.90 -6.41 -24.41
C LEU A 30 5.18 -7.37 -23.25
N LEU A 31 6.27 -8.14 -23.30
CA LEU A 31 6.65 -9.05 -22.24
C LEU A 31 6.87 -8.30 -20.92
N PHE A 32 7.67 -7.23 -20.94
CA PHE A 32 7.90 -6.41 -19.76
C PHE A 32 6.64 -5.68 -19.32
N GLY A 33 5.84 -5.17 -20.27
CA GLY A 33 4.57 -4.51 -19.96
C GLY A 33 3.61 -5.42 -19.18
N ILE A 34 3.39 -6.64 -19.64
CA ILE A 34 2.53 -7.62 -18.97
C ILE A 34 3.11 -8.02 -17.60
N TYR A 35 4.42 -8.26 -17.54
CA TYR A 35 5.09 -8.62 -16.30
C TYR A 35 4.94 -7.53 -15.23
N GLU A 36 5.20 -6.26 -15.59
CA GLU A 36 5.06 -5.13 -14.69
C GLU A 36 3.64 -5.01 -14.17
N ILE A 37 2.65 -4.98 -15.06
CA ILE A 37 1.23 -4.88 -14.67
C ILE A 37 0.87 -5.99 -13.66
N GLY A 38 1.33 -7.22 -13.90
CA GLY A 38 1.13 -8.33 -12.97
C GLY A 38 1.72 -8.06 -11.57
N GLN A 39 2.93 -7.51 -11.50
CA GLN A 39 3.54 -7.14 -10.23
C GLN A 39 2.82 -5.99 -9.54
N ILE A 40 2.39 -4.95 -10.27
CA ILE A 40 1.61 -3.84 -9.71
C ILE A 40 0.33 -4.37 -9.05
N VAL A 41 -0.40 -5.25 -9.74
CA VAL A 41 -1.62 -5.85 -9.21
C VAL A 41 -1.32 -6.68 -7.95
N ARG A 42 -0.23 -7.45 -7.96
CA ARG A 42 0.18 -8.26 -6.81
C ARG A 42 0.49 -7.39 -5.58
N VAL A 43 1.28 -6.33 -5.75
CA VAL A 43 1.60 -5.38 -4.67
C VAL A 43 0.33 -4.72 -4.15
N ASN A 44 -0.56 -4.32 -5.05
CA ASN A 44 -1.84 -3.72 -4.70
C ASN A 44 -2.73 -4.64 -3.85
N MET A 45 -2.75 -5.94 -4.15
CA MET A 45 -3.45 -6.95 -3.35
C MET A 45 -2.79 -7.16 -1.98
N LEU A 46 -1.47 -7.34 -1.93
CA LEU A 46 -0.73 -7.52 -0.66
C LEU A 46 -0.88 -6.30 0.24
N LEU A 47 -0.79 -5.10 -0.32
CA LEU A 47 -0.96 -3.84 0.41
C LEU A 47 -2.38 -3.72 0.99
N SER A 48 -3.40 -4.10 0.21
CA SER A 48 -4.78 -4.12 0.69
C SER A 48 -4.97 -5.13 1.82
N ASN A 49 -4.37 -6.32 1.71
CA ASN A 49 -4.42 -7.35 2.76
C ASN A 49 -3.70 -6.90 4.04
N ALA A 50 -2.55 -6.24 3.90
CA ALA A 50 -1.82 -5.66 5.03
C ALA A 50 -2.66 -4.60 5.75
N ALA A 51 -3.28 -3.68 5.01
CA ALA A 51 -4.16 -2.64 5.57
C ALA A 51 -5.31 -3.27 6.38
N SER A 52 -6.03 -4.21 5.79
CA SER A 52 -7.18 -4.87 6.41
C SER A 52 -6.79 -5.70 7.62
N SER A 53 -5.67 -6.42 7.55
CA SER A 53 -5.18 -7.24 8.66
C SER A 53 -4.75 -6.36 9.84
N MET A 54 -4.07 -5.25 9.58
CA MET A 54 -3.71 -4.29 10.62
C MET A 54 -4.97 -3.67 11.26
N ALA A 55 -5.98 -3.29 10.46
CA ALA A 55 -7.23 -2.76 10.98
C ALA A 55 -7.96 -3.79 11.86
N ASP A 56 -8.02 -5.05 11.44
CA ASP A 56 -8.65 -6.13 12.23
C ASP A 56 -7.89 -6.39 13.54
N LEU A 57 -6.55 -6.43 13.51
CA LEU A 57 -5.72 -6.62 14.71
C LEU A 57 -5.93 -5.51 15.75
N ILE A 58 -6.04 -4.25 15.30
CA ILE A 58 -6.33 -3.11 16.19
C ILE A 58 -7.76 -3.20 16.74
N SER A 59 -8.74 -3.57 15.91
CA SER A 59 -10.15 -3.65 16.32
C SER A 59 -10.44 -4.72 17.39
N GLN A 60 -9.53 -5.68 17.53
CA GLN A 60 -9.59 -6.75 18.54
C GLN A 60 -9.00 -6.35 19.90
N GLN A 61 -8.34 -5.19 20.01
CA GLN A 61 -7.65 -4.80 21.25
C GLN A 61 -8.61 -4.27 22.30
N SER A 62 -9.10 -5.15 23.18
CA SER A 62 -10.03 -4.79 24.26
C SER A 62 -9.43 -3.88 25.33
N ASN A 63 -8.12 -3.98 25.55
CA ASN A 63 -7.42 -3.31 26.64
C ASN A 63 -6.68 -2.05 26.17
N GLY A 64 -7.04 -1.54 24.99
CA GLY A 64 -6.35 -0.46 24.32
C GLY A 64 -5.08 -0.90 23.61
N VAL A 65 -4.46 0.05 22.90
CA VAL A 65 -3.20 -0.12 22.18
C VAL A 65 -2.11 0.75 22.78
N THR A 66 -0.86 0.34 22.61
CA THR A 66 0.31 1.17 22.92
C THR A 66 0.94 1.61 21.61
N GLY A 67 1.17 2.91 21.48
CA GLY A 67 1.77 3.52 20.29
C GLY A 67 3.29 3.31 20.19
N GLY A 68 3.88 3.90 19.16
CA GLY A 68 5.32 3.83 18.88
C GLY A 68 5.81 2.49 18.33
N THR A 69 7.07 2.46 17.88
CA THR A 69 7.68 1.32 17.18
C THR A 69 7.82 0.06 18.04
N SER A 70 7.93 0.22 19.37
CA SER A 70 8.00 -0.91 20.32
C SER A 70 6.65 -1.26 20.95
N GLY A 71 5.60 -0.48 20.67
CA GLY A 71 4.26 -0.74 21.16
C GLY A 71 3.52 -1.80 20.35
N VAL A 72 2.28 -2.05 20.75
CA VAL A 72 1.36 -2.97 20.05
C VAL A 72 1.17 -2.55 18.59
N LEU A 73 1.05 -1.26 18.31
CA LEU A 73 0.92 -0.74 16.94
C LEU A 73 2.19 -0.99 16.11
N GLY A 74 3.37 -0.93 16.72
CA GLY A 74 4.64 -1.25 16.05
C GLY A 74 4.74 -2.73 15.67
N ASN A 75 4.25 -3.63 16.54
CA ASN A 75 4.16 -5.06 16.23
C ASN A 75 3.21 -5.34 15.06
N PHE A 76 2.06 -4.66 15.00
CA PHE A 76 1.13 -4.77 13.86
C PHE A 76 1.74 -4.22 12.59
N CYS A 77 2.53 -3.14 12.67
CA CYS A 77 3.25 -2.68 11.51
C CYS A 77 4.26 -3.72 11.01
N LYS A 78 5.04 -4.33 11.92
CA LYS A 78 5.99 -5.38 11.55
C LYS A 78 5.28 -6.54 10.85
N ALA A 79 4.10 -6.93 11.33
CA ALA A 79 3.25 -7.90 10.63
C ALA A 79 2.84 -7.43 9.22
N GLY A 80 2.42 -6.17 9.07
CA GLY A 80 2.11 -5.56 7.77
C GLY A 80 3.31 -5.56 6.81
N THR A 81 4.52 -5.26 7.28
CA THR A 81 5.74 -5.32 6.46
C THR A 81 6.08 -6.75 6.01
N LEU A 82 5.78 -7.76 6.83
CA LEU A 82 5.97 -9.17 6.48
C LEU A 82 4.94 -9.64 5.44
N MET A 83 3.71 -9.12 5.49
CA MET A 83 2.69 -9.42 4.48
C MET A 83 3.05 -8.90 3.08
N MET A 84 3.93 -7.90 2.99
CA MET A 84 4.41 -7.38 1.72
C MET A 84 5.45 -8.30 1.03
N THR A 85 5.90 -9.38 1.67
CA THR A 85 6.83 -10.33 1.03
C THR A 85 6.28 -10.85 -0.31
N PRO A 86 7.09 -10.93 -1.38
CA PRO A 86 8.56 -10.75 -1.43
C PRO A 86 9.03 -9.31 -1.71
N PHE A 87 8.17 -8.30 -1.64
CA PHE A 87 8.54 -6.92 -1.94
C PHE A 87 9.30 -6.26 -0.76
N PRO A 88 10.38 -5.51 -1.03
CA PRO A 88 11.20 -4.90 0.01
C PRO A 88 10.44 -3.76 0.70
N THR A 89 10.54 -3.70 2.03
CA THR A 89 9.87 -2.69 2.88
C THR A 89 10.84 -1.91 3.78
N GLY A 90 12.15 -2.12 3.63
CA GLY A 90 13.18 -1.57 4.50
C GLY A 90 13.66 -0.17 4.14
N ALA A 91 13.19 0.42 3.04
CA ALA A 91 13.61 1.76 2.64
C ALA A 91 12.86 2.82 3.47
N THR A 92 13.57 3.86 3.90
CA THR A 92 12.96 5.00 4.62
C THR A 92 12.23 5.96 3.69
N THR A 93 12.69 6.05 2.44
CA THR A 93 12.18 6.93 1.38
C THR A 93 12.42 6.29 0.01
N GLY A 94 11.57 6.60 -0.97
CA GLY A 94 11.71 6.08 -2.33
C GLY A 94 11.25 4.63 -2.47
N ALA A 95 11.78 3.91 -3.46
CA ALA A 95 11.36 2.55 -3.78
C ALA A 95 11.51 1.59 -2.60
N GLY A 96 10.45 0.84 -2.30
CA GLY A 96 10.41 -0.08 -1.15
C GLY A 96 10.15 0.61 0.19
N ALA A 97 9.75 1.89 0.19
CA ALA A 97 9.30 2.55 1.41
C ALA A 97 7.86 2.15 1.72
N PHE A 98 7.66 1.56 2.89
CA PHE A 98 6.36 1.17 3.43
C PHE A 98 6.06 2.01 4.67
N SER A 99 4.89 2.61 4.76
CA SER A 99 4.42 3.30 5.96
C SER A 99 2.95 3.02 6.23
N ALA A 100 2.53 3.12 7.49
CA ALA A 100 1.12 3.07 7.84
C ALA A 100 0.78 4.17 8.83
N ALA A 101 -0.39 4.75 8.64
CA ALA A 101 -1.01 5.71 9.53
C ALA A 101 -2.33 5.13 10.02
N MET A 102 -2.48 5.12 11.34
CA MET A 102 -3.58 4.50 12.07
C MET A 102 -4.33 5.58 12.83
N ALA A 103 -5.65 5.52 12.85
CA ALA A 103 -6.48 6.45 13.59
C ALA A 103 -7.69 5.73 14.18
N SER A 104 -8.12 6.14 15.36
CA SER A 104 -9.43 5.78 15.90
C SER A 104 -10.33 6.99 15.87
N VAL A 105 -11.53 6.81 15.32
CA VAL A 105 -12.51 7.87 15.16
C VAL A 105 -13.83 7.44 15.79
N THR A 106 -14.43 8.31 16.58
CA THR A 106 -15.74 8.12 17.23
C THR A 106 -16.77 9.10 16.68
N ASN A 107 -18.05 8.73 16.76
CA ASN A 107 -19.16 9.60 16.40
C ASN A 107 -20.23 9.56 17.50
N TYR A 108 -19.85 10.00 18.72
CA TYR A 108 -20.71 9.92 19.90
C TYR A 108 -21.35 11.26 20.30
N THR A 109 -20.71 12.39 20.02
CA THR A 109 -21.17 13.69 20.52
C THR A 109 -22.06 14.41 19.51
N SER A 110 -23.00 15.22 19.99
CA SER A 110 -23.80 16.16 19.17
C SER A 110 -22.95 17.15 18.35
N GLY A 111 -21.65 17.24 18.63
CA GLY A 111 -20.65 18.01 17.87
C GLY A 111 -20.08 17.32 16.62
N GLY A 112 -20.53 16.10 16.30
CA GLY A 112 -20.10 15.34 15.12
C GLY A 112 -18.93 14.38 15.38
N VAL A 113 -18.26 13.99 14.30
CA VAL A 113 -17.20 12.97 14.29
C VAL A 113 -15.90 13.50 14.90
N THR A 114 -15.36 12.79 15.88
CA THR A 114 -14.15 13.17 16.63
C THR A 114 -13.05 12.13 16.49
N VAL A 115 -11.81 12.57 16.27
CA VAL A 115 -10.63 11.70 16.26
C VAL A 115 -10.16 11.49 17.69
N ASN A 116 -10.07 10.25 18.14
CA ASN A 116 -9.66 9.91 19.49
C ASN A 116 -8.14 9.88 19.63
N TRP A 117 -7.46 9.33 18.63
CA TRP A 117 -6.00 9.26 18.56
C TRP A 117 -5.56 8.95 17.13
N GLU A 118 -4.35 9.37 16.78
CA GLU A 118 -3.64 8.95 15.58
C GLU A 118 -2.26 8.34 15.94
N SER A 119 -1.76 7.47 15.07
CA SER A 119 -0.42 6.91 15.20
C SER A 119 0.15 6.64 13.81
N ASP A 120 1.22 7.34 13.50
CA ASP A 120 1.98 7.25 12.26
C ASP A 120 3.35 6.61 12.48
N HIS A 121 4.02 6.97 13.57
CA HIS A 121 5.39 6.55 13.89
C HIS A 121 5.55 5.08 14.30
N ALA A 122 4.46 4.33 14.38
CA ALA A 122 4.52 2.90 14.68
C ALA A 122 5.19 2.10 13.54
N CYS A 123 5.10 2.58 12.30
CA CYS A 123 5.69 1.90 11.14
C CYS A 123 7.06 2.40 10.73
N THR A 124 7.21 3.71 10.57
CA THR A 124 8.48 4.36 10.23
C THR A 124 8.51 5.73 10.91
N SER A 125 9.69 6.24 11.20
CA SER A 125 9.87 7.62 11.70
C SER A 125 9.59 8.69 10.64
N THR A 126 9.31 8.28 9.40
CA THR A 126 8.99 9.16 8.26
C THR A 126 7.50 9.11 7.90
N ALA A 127 6.72 8.28 8.60
CA ALA A 127 5.29 8.21 8.43
C ALA A 127 4.65 9.50 8.94
N THR A 128 3.62 9.93 8.23
CA THR A 128 2.82 11.12 8.56
C THR A 128 1.45 10.69 9.04
N THR A 129 0.93 11.35 10.07
CA THR A 129 -0.46 11.25 10.53
C THR A 129 -1.46 11.35 9.39
N LEU A 130 -2.65 10.76 9.55
CA LEU A 130 -3.76 10.96 8.59
C LEU A 130 -4.16 12.43 8.53
N GLY A 131 -4.10 13.09 9.70
CA GLY A 131 -4.60 14.42 9.92
C GLY A 131 -6.10 14.39 10.22
N THR A 132 -6.51 15.22 11.19
CA THR A 132 -7.86 15.21 11.76
C THR A 132 -8.96 15.34 10.71
N SER A 133 -8.81 16.26 9.75
CA SER A 133 -9.78 16.49 8.68
C SER A 133 -9.93 15.29 7.75
N THR A 134 -8.82 14.64 7.38
CA THR A 134 -8.82 13.45 6.55
C THR A 134 -9.43 12.26 7.29
N ALA A 135 -9.07 12.05 8.56
CA ALA A 135 -9.61 10.98 9.39
C ALA A 135 -11.13 11.13 9.57
N GLN A 136 -11.62 12.35 9.84
CA GLN A 136 -13.06 12.65 9.91
C GLN A 136 -13.77 12.42 8.57
N GLY A 137 -13.18 12.87 7.45
CA GLY A 137 -13.74 12.67 6.12
C GLY A 137 -13.84 11.19 5.74
N LEU A 138 -12.82 10.39 6.05
CA LEU A 138 -12.81 8.95 5.83
C LEU A 138 -13.78 8.20 6.74
N ALA A 139 -13.99 8.65 7.98
CA ALA A 139 -14.96 8.04 8.90
C ALA A 139 -16.41 8.32 8.50
N THR A 140 -16.66 9.36 7.70
CA THR A 140 -17.99 9.79 7.25
C THR A 140 -18.29 9.41 5.80
N THR A 141 -17.30 8.97 5.02
CA THR A 141 -17.43 8.72 3.57
C THR A 141 -16.80 7.37 3.17
N PRO A 142 -17.54 6.45 2.52
CA PRO A 142 -18.96 6.52 2.17
C PRO A 142 -19.87 6.61 3.41
N THR A 143 -21.03 7.24 3.25
CA THR A 143 -21.99 7.54 4.33
C THR A 143 -22.25 6.31 5.21
N ASN A 144 -22.21 6.52 6.54
CA ASN A 144 -22.49 5.52 7.60
C ASN A 144 -21.37 4.53 7.97
N LEU A 145 -20.09 4.82 7.67
CA LEU A 145 -18.98 4.02 8.22
C LEU A 145 -18.97 4.02 9.75
N VAL A 146 -19.18 5.19 10.37
CA VAL A 146 -19.59 5.33 11.78
C VAL A 146 -21.04 5.85 11.81
N PRO A 147 -22.03 5.03 12.18
CA PRO A 147 -23.39 5.50 12.36
C PRO A 147 -23.40 6.61 13.40
N THR A 148 -24.32 7.56 13.26
CA THR A 148 -24.61 8.52 14.33
C THR A 148 -25.40 7.79 15.41
N ALA A 149 -24.77 6.84 16.10
CA ALA A 149 -25.37 6.28 17.30
C ALA A 149 -24.96 7.20 18.45
N GLY A 150 -25.92 7.97 18.97
CA GLY A 150 -25.77 8.78 20.17
C GLY A 150 -25.52 7.97 21.46
N THR A 151 -24.86 6.81 21.37
CA THR A 151 -24.43 5.93 22.46
C THR A 151 -22.91 5.79 22.48
N PRO A 152 -22.25 5.87 23.66
CA PRO A 152 -20.80 5.83 23.72
C PRO A 152 -20.34 4.41 23.38
N GLY A 153 -19.82 4.21 22.17
CA GLY A 153 -19.42 2.90 21.66
C GLY A 153 -19.18 2.83 20.15
N ASP A 154 -19.84 3.69 19.38
CA ASP A 154 -19.69 3.71 17.92
C ASP A 154 -18.36 4.37 17.51
N SER A 155 -17.46 3.53 17.03
CA SER A 155 -16.12 3.90 16.59
C SER A 155 -15.66 3.08 15.39
N VAL A 156 -14.75 3.65 14.63
CA VAL A 156 -14.05 2.97 13.53
C VAL A 156 -12.55 3.21 13.68
N VAL A 157 -11.80 2.14 13.46
CA VAL A 157 -10.36 2.19 13.26
C VAL A 157 -10.10 2.34 11.78
N ILE A 158 -9.28 3.31 11.42
CA ILE A 158 -8.84 3.58 10.06
C ILE A 158 -7.36 3.25 9.98
N VAL A 159 -6.99 2.41 9.02
CA VAL A 159 -5.58 2.12 8.72
C VAL A 159 -5.31 2.49 7.28
N ARG A 160 -4.44 3.46 7.05
CA ARG A 160 -3.92 3.81 5.74
C ARG A 160 -2.49 3.33 5.61
N VAL A 161 -2.25 2.42 4.70
CA VAL A 161 -0.90 1.99 4.32
C VAL A 161 -0.48 2.66 3.02
N THR A 162 0.78 3.04 2.94
CA THR A 162 1.41 3.66 1.78
C THR A 162 2.63 2.85 1.41
N TYR A 163 2.79 2.55 0.12
CA TYR A 163 3.94 1.83 -0.41
C TYR A 163 4.43 2.45 -1.70
N GLN A 164 5.74 2.70 -1.78
CA GLN A 164 6.39 3.24 -2.97
C GLN A 164 6.94 2.10 -3.83
N TYR A 165 6.30 1.83 -4.96
CA TYR A 165 6.76 0.81 -5.90
C TYR A 165 7.61 1.43 -7.02
N SER A 166 8.66 0.72 -7.42
CA SER A 166 9.47 1.03 -8.60
C SER A 166 9.32 -0.05 -9.66
N LEU A 167 9.19 0.37 -10.92
CA LEU A 167 9.25 -0.54 -12.06
C LEU A 167 10.63 -1.24 -12.12
N LEU A 168 10.68 -2.48 -12.60
CA LEU A 168 11.95 -3.13 -12.95
C LEU A 168 12.65 -2.39 -14.09
N THR A 169 11.87 -1.75 -14.98
CA THR A 169 12.40 -0.85 -16.01
C THR A 169 12.85 0.51 -15.48
N SER A 170 12.94 0.69 -14.15
CA SER A 170 13.37 1.95 -13.52
C SER A 170 14.74 2.45 -13.97
N TYR A 171 15.63 1.56 -14.43
CA TYR A 171 16.91 1.94 -15.05
C TYR A 171 16.73 2.70 -16.37
N LEU A 172 15.66 2.40 -17.13
CA LEU A 172 15.33 3.06 -18.39
C LEU A 172 14.38 4.25 -18.17
N PHE A 173 13.48 4.14 -17.18
CA PHE A 173 12.48 5.14 -16.84
C PHE A 173 12.40 5.30 -15.32
N PRO A 174 13.13 6.25 -14.71
CA PRO A 174 13.12 6.44 -13.26
C PRO A 174 11.78 7.03 -12.81
N ALA A 175 10.80 6.14 -12.63
CA ALA A 175 9.48 6.44 -12.13
C ALA A 175 9.16 5.46 -11.00
N SER A 176 8.95 6.01 -9.80
CA SER A 176 8.29 5.31 -8.70
C SER A 176 6.86 5.82 -8.58
N PHE A 177 5.93 4.95 -8.23
CA PHE A 177 4.56 5.34 -7.95
C PHE A 177 4.14 4.96 -6.54
N THR A 178 3.40 5.86 -5.92
CA THR A 178 2.87 5.69 -4.58
C THR A 178 1.54 4.94 -4.65
N LEU A 179 1.50 3.76 -4.04
CA LEU A 179 0.27 3.01 -3.80
C LEU A 179 -0.24 3.34 -2.40
N VAL A 180 -1.53 3.68 -2.29
CA VAL A 180 -2.20 3.95 -1.02
C VAL A 180 -3.40 3.03 -0.88
N LYS A 181 -3.54 2.39 0.29
CA LYS A 181 -4.72 1.61 0.66
C LYS A 181 -5.22 2.00 2.03
N THR A 182 -6.54 2.12 2.14
CA THR A 182 -7.23 2.42 3.40
C THR A 182 -8.16 1.26 3.73
N ALA A 183 -8.05 0.75 4.95
CA ALA A 183 -8.96 -0.23 5.51
C ALA A 183 -9.66 0.34 6.74
N PHE A 184 -10.83 -0.20 7.01
CA PHE A 184 -11.71 0.20 8.09
C PHE A 184 -12.08 -1.03 8.90
N ALA A 185 -12.09 -0.92 10.23
CA ALA A 185 -12.57 -1.97 11.10
C ALA A 185 -13.33 -1.38 12.29
N ARG A 186 -14.40 -2.03 12.72
CA ARG A 186 -15.15 -1.65 13.93
C ARG A 186 -14.65 -2.45 15.13
N PRO A 187 -14.43 -1.82 16.29
CA PRO A 187 -14.05 -2.55 17.50
C PRO A 187 -15.09 -3.61 17.88
N ARG A 188 -14.62 -4.82 18.23
CA ARG A 188 -15.51 -5.97 18.47
C ARG A 188 -16.29 -5.90 19.78
N ASN A 189 -15.82 -5.10 20.73
CA ASN A 189 -16.41 -4.99 22.07
C ASN A 189 -17.35 -3.78 22.21
N ASN A 190 -17.73 -3.12 21.10
CA ASN A 190 -18.59 -1.94 21.09
C ASN A 190 -18.08 -0.79 21.99
N LEU A 191 -16.78 -0.76 22.24
CA LEU A 191 -16.08 0.28 22.98
C LEU A 191 -14.97 0.85 22.11
N PRO A 192 -14.71 2.17 22.18
CA PRO A 192 -13.63 2.77 21.44
C PRO A 192 -12.29 2.23 21.91
N ILE A 193 -11.40 1.94 20.96
CA ILE A 193 -10.02 1.55 21.25
C ILE A 193 -9.30 2.77 21.83
N THR A 194 -8.80 2.66 23.05
CA THR A 194 -7.95 3.70 23.66
C THR A 194 -6.50 3.49 23.24
N CYS A 195 -5.74 4.59 23.13
CA CYS A 195 -4.29 4.48 22.97
C CYS A 195 -3.56 5.05 24.19
N THR A 196 -2.56 4.30 24.64
CA THR A 196 -1.55 4.74 25.60
C THR A 196 -0.29 5.19 24.84
N ALA A 197 0.22 6.36 25.19
CA ALA A 197 1.23 7.11 24.44
C ALA A 197 2.47 6.27 24.05
N PRO A 198 3.13 6.57 22.91
CA PRO A 198 2.91 7.72 22.03
C PRO A 198 1.92 7.41 20.89
N CYS A 199 0.67 7.87 21.05
CA CYS A 199 -0.24 8.16 19.96
C CYS A 199 -0.40 9.67 19.94
N SER A 200 -0.12 10.28 18.79
CA SER A 200 -0.22 11.72 18.55
C SER A 200 -1.66 12.13 18.31
#